data_AF-A0A375IAU1-F1
#
_entry.id   AF-A0A375IAU1-F1
#
_cell.length_a   1.000
_cell.length_b   1.000
_cell.length_c   1.000
_cell.angle_alpha   90.00
_cell.angle_beta   90.00
_cell.angle_gamma   90.00
#
_symmetry.space_group_name_H-M   'P 1'
#
loop_
_entity.id
_entity.type
_entity.pdbx_description
1 polymer ?
#
loop_
_entity_poly.entity_id
_entity_poly.type
_entity_poly.pdbx_seq_one_letter_code
_entity_poly.pdbx_strand_id
1 'polypeptide(L)'
;MLIWGQDPVFAAREGKWKLWQSIAYDRVELYDLEADSAELKDVSKDHPEIVQHLVSKISAWRATLPPPLWARRFARQLPSCKKETTWVY
;
A
#
# COMPACT_ATOMS: atom_id res chain seq x y z
N MET A 1 0.38 -5.56 -13.91
CA MET A 1 0.57 -5.03 -12.55
C MET A 1 0.27 -3.55 -12.56
N LEU A 2 -0.52 -3.09 -11.58
CA LEU A 2 -0.88 -1.70 -11.38
C LEU A 2 -0.22 -1.22 -10.10
N ILE A 3 0.46 -0.08 -10.12
CA ILE A 3 1.06 0.54 -8.93
C ILE A 3 0.56 1.98 -8.88
N TRP A 4 0.07 2.39 -7.72
CA TRP A 4 -0.38 3.75 -7.49
C TRP A 4 -0.15 4.13 -6.03
N GLY A 5 -0.03 5.43 -5.77
CA GLY A 5 0.22 5.91 -4.44
C GLY A 5 0.75 7.32 -4.44
N GLN A 6 0.77 7.89 -3.26
CA GLN A 6 1.37 9.17 -2.97
C GLN A 6 2.21 8.99 -1.73
N ASP A 7 3.48 9.39 -1.79
CA ASP A 7 4.38 9.28 -0.64
C ASP A 7 3.71 9.88 0.61
N PRO A 8 3.59 9.14 1.73
CA PRO A 8 4.29 7.88 2.05
C PRO A 8 3.46 6.59 1.85
N VAL A 9 2.29 6.65 1.21
CA VAL A 9 1.38 5.51 1.04
C VAL A 9 1.38 5.02 -0.39
N PHE A 10 1.59 3.72 -0.57
CA PHE A 10 1.64 3.07 -1.87
C PHE A 10 0.76 1.83 -1.89
N ALA A 11 0.28 1.49 -3.07
CA ALA A 11 -0.47 0.28 -3.31
C ALA A 11 -0.03 -0.34 -4.63
N ALA A 12 -0.02 -1.67 -4.66
CA ALA A 12 0.21 -2.44 -5.87
C ALA A 12 -0.87 -3.51 -6.02
N ARG A 13 -1.27 -3.76 -7.26
CA ARG A 13 -2.17 -4.85 -7.60
C ARG A 13 -1.60 -5.70 -8.71
N GLU A 14 -1.58 -7.00 -8.47
CA GLU A 14 -1.18 -8.01 -9.43
C GLU A 14 -2.18 -9.17 -9.41
N GLY A 15 -2.99 -9.26 -10.48
CA GLY A 15 -4.08 -10.23 -10.54
C GLY A 15 -5.07 -10.04 -9.39
N LYS A 16 -5.19 -11.08 -8.56
CA LYS A 16 -6.04 -11.12 -7.37
C LYS A 16 -5.44 -10.45 -6.13
N TRP A 17 -4.12 -10.27 -6.11
CA TRP A 17 -3.42 -9.73 -4.96
C TRP A 17 -3.42 -8.21 -5.01
N LYS A 18 -3.80 -7.60 -3.88
CA LYS A 18 -3.65 -6.18 -3.64
C LYS A 18 -2.82 -5.97 -2.38
N LEU A 19 -1.69 -5.30 -2.53
CA LEU A 19 -0.84 -4.88 -1.44
C LEU A 19 -1.06 -3.39 -1.17
N TRP A 20 -1.21 -3.06 0.10
CA TRP A 20 -1.22 -1.69 0.61
C TRP A 20 -0.05 -1.52 1.56
N GLN A 21 0.70 -0.43 1.41
CA GLN A 21 1.88 -0.14 2.22
C GLN A 21 1.89 1.33 2.66
N SER A 22 2.20 1.55 3.93
CA SER A 22 2.46 2.86 4.50
C SER A 22 3.90 2.94 4.98
N ILE A 23 4.75 3.68 4.26
CA ILE A 23 6.17 3.88 4.57
C ILE A 23 6.34 4.71 5.85
N ALA A 24 5.41 5.63 6.14
CA ALA A 24 5.48 6.47 7.33
C ALA A 24 5.28 5.69 8.64
N TYR A 25 4.55 4.57 8.58
CA TYR A 25 4.17 3.78 9.76
C TYR A 25 4.67 2.34 9.70
N ASP A 26 5.54 2.02 8.72
CA ASP A 26 6.07 0.68 8.46
C ASP A 26 4.99 -0.42 8.45
N ARG A 27 3.81 -0.10 7.89
CA ARG A 27 2.69 -1.04 7.79
C ARG A 27 2.58 -1.59 6.38
N VAL A 28 2.36 -2.89 6.28
CA VAL A 28 2.05 -3.58 5.04
C VAL A 28 0.86 -4.50 5.26
N GLU A 29 -0.06 -4.48 4.31
CA GLU A 29 -1.26 -5.30 4.32
C GLU A 29 -1.45 -5.91 2.93
N LEU A 30 -1.83 -7.18 2.89
CA LEU A 30 -2.06 -7.91 1.66
C LEU A 30 -3.48 -8.46 1.68
N TYR A 31 -4.20 -8.28 0.58
CA TYR A 31 -5.57 -8.72 0.41
C TYR A 31 -5.73 -9.56 -0.86
N ASP A 32 -6.56 -10.60 -0.79
CA ASP A 32 -7.04 -11.36 -1.94
C ASP A 32 -8.38 -10.77 -2.39
N LEU A 33 -8.40 -10.08 -3.53
CA LEU A 33 -9.59 -9.42 -4.06
C LEU A 33 -10.64 -10.37 -4.66
N GLU A 34 -10.25 -11.60 -5.03
CA GLU A 34 -11.20 -12.60 -5.53
C GLU A 34 -12.02 -13.17 -4.38
N ALA A 35 -11.36 -13.44 -3.25
CA ALA A 35 -12.04 -13.96 -2.06
C ALA A 35 -12.65 -12.86 -1.18
N ASP A 36 -12.07 -11.66 -1.17
CA ASP A 36 -12.42 -10.57 -0.26
C ASP A 36 -12.31 -9.21 -0.95
N SER A 37 -13.29 -8.91 -1.80
CA SER A 37 -13.36 -7.63 -2.51
C SER A 37 -13.55 -6.41 -1.60
N ALA A 38 -13.89 -6.63 -0.32
CA ALA A 38 -14.08 -5.58 0.69
C ALA A 38 -12.80 -5.24 1.47
N GLU A 39 -11.68 -5.95 1.26
CA GLU A 39 -10.39 -5.70 1.92
C GLU A 39 -10.50 -5.67 3.45
N LEU A 40 -11.18 -6.69 3.99
CA LEU A 40 -11.43 -6.92 5.41
C LEU A 40 -10.42 -7.88 6.05
N LYS A 41 -9.83 -8.80 5.27
CA LYS A 41 -8.91 -9.82 5.79
C LYS A 41 -7.49 -9.60 5.30
N ASP A 42 -6.61 -9.18 6.19
CA ASP A 42 -5.18 -9.18 5.93
C ASP A 42 -4.65 -10.63 5.89
N VAL A 43 -4.01 -10.98 4.78
CA VAL A 43 -3.34 -12.28 4.54
C VAL A 43 -1.83 -12.10 4.35
N SER A 44 -1.28 -10.94 4.72
CA SER A 44 0.15 -10.63 4.59
C SER A 44 1.05 -11.65 5.32
N LYS A 45 0.62 -12.11 6.49
CA LYS A 45 1.35 -13.09 7.31
C LYS A 45 1.36 -14.49 6.71
N ASP A 46 0.34 -14.84 5.93
CA ASP A 46 0.22 -16.16 5.30
C ASP A 46 1.02 -16.24 3.98
N HIS A 47 1.21 -15.10 3.31
CA HIS A 47 1.90 -15.01 2.02
C HIS A 47 3.07 -14.00 2.02
N PRO A 48 4.11 -14.21 2.85
CA PRO A 48 5.25 -13.28 2.94
C PRO A 48 6.03 -13.16 1.63
N GLU A 49 6.08 -14.21 0.82
CA GLU A 49 6.73 -14.21 -0.51
C GLU A 49 6.08 -13.21 -1.47
N ILE A 50 4.76 -13.12 -1.47
CA ILE A 50 3.98 -12.23 -2.32
C ILE A 50 4.15 -10.79 -1.84
N VAL A 51 4.14 -10.59 -0.51
CA VAL A 51 4.43 -9.29 0.10
C VAL A 51 5.81 -8.79 -0.35
N GLN A 52 6.85 -9.60 -0.22
CA GLN A 52 8.21 -9.20 -0.63
C GLN A 52 8.31 -8.91 -2.13
N HIS A 53 7.63 -9.72 -2.96
CA HIS A 53 7.58 -9.49 -4.40
C HIS A 53 6.98 -8.12 -4.72
N LEU A 54 5.76 -7.85 -4.23
CA LEU A 54 5.03 -6.62 -4.52
C LEU A 54 5.72 -5.37 -3.91
N VAL A 55 6.26 -5.47 -2.69
CA VAL A 55 7.04 -4.38 -2.07
C VAL A 55 8.27 -4.05 -2.91
N SER A 56 8.98 -5.05 -3.43
CA SER A 56 10.15 -4.82 -4.29
C SER A 56 9.76 -4.08 -5.57
N LYS A 57 8.61 -4.41 -6.16
CA LYS A 57 8.07 -3.73 -7.35
C LYS A 57 7.66 -2.27 -7.03
N ILE A 58 7.02 -2.03 -5.88
CA ILE A 58 6.69 -0.67 -5.43
C ILE A 58 7.96 0.15 -5.26
N SER A 59 8.98 -0.39 -4.60
CA SER A 59 10.26 0.30 -4.39
C SER A 59 10.95 0.65 -5.72
N ALA A 60 11.00 -0.30 -6.65
CA ALA A 60 11.55 -0.07 -7.98
C ALA A 60 10.78 1.02 -8.74
N TRP A 61 9.44 1.01 -8.69
CA TRP A 61 8.62 2.04 -9.32
C TRP A 61 8.81 3.41 -8.66
N ARG A 62 8.84 3.48 -7.32
CA ARG A 62 9.07 4.73 -6.57
C ARG A 62 10.40 5.37 -6.94
N ALA A 63 11.45 4.57 -7.15
CA ALA A 63 12.76 5.06 -7.59
C ALA A 63 12.74 5.71 -8.99
N THR A 64 11.73 5.41 -9.82
CA THR A 64 11.56 6.06 -11.14
C THR A 64 10.83 7.39 -11.09
N LEU A 65 10.21 7.74 -9.96
CA LEU A 65 9.41 8.96 -9.86
C LEU A 65 10.30 10.20 -9.66
N PRO A 66 9.95 11.34 -10.31
CA PRO A 66 10.60 12.60 -10.03
C PRO A 66 10.29 13.06 -8.59
N PRO A 67 11.16 13.91 -8.01
CA PRO A 67 10.87 14.51 -6.73
C PRO A 67 9.57 15.34 -6.78
N PRO A 68 8.82 15.43 -5.67
CA PRO A 68 7.59 16.20 -5.63
C PRO A 68 7.87 17.69 -5.82
N LEU A 69 7.04 18.35 -6.64
CA LEU A 69 7.15 19.78 -6.93
C LEU A 69 6.79 20.67 -5.73
N TRP A 70 6.05 20.14 -4.75
CA TRP A 70 5.60 20.86 -3.56
C TRP A 70 5.86 20.06 -2.29
N ALA A 71 6.13 20.79 -1.22
CA ALA A 71 6.23 20.21 0.11
C ALA A 71 4.88 19.64 0.55
N ARG A 72 4.91 18.43 1.09
CA ARG A 72 3.72 17.76 1.62
C ARG A 72 3.23 18.47 2.86
N ARG A 73 1.90 18.55 3.01
CA ARG A 73 1.29 19.23 4.16
C ARG A 73 1.18 18.28 5.33
N PHE A 74 0.51 17.12 5.21
CA PHE A 74 0.40 16.16 6.32
C PHE A 74 0.16 14.71 5.84
N ALA A 75 0.73 13.74 6.56
CA ALA A 75 0.30 12.35 6.54
C ALA A 75 -0.20 12.00 7.94
N ARG A 76 -1.50 11.74 8.11
CA ARG A 76 -2.10 11.39 9.41
C ARG A 76 -2.86 10.09 9.31
N GLN A 77 -2.66 9.21 10.28
CA GLN A 77 -3.45 8.02 10.47
C GLN A 77 -4.82 8.42 11.03
N LEU A 78 -5.89 8.11 10.30
CA LEU A 78 -7.25 8.35 10.73
C LEU A 78 -7.98 7.00 10.85
N PRO A 79 -8.82 6.83 11.88
CA PRO A 79 -9.69 5.67 11.96
C PRO A 79 -10.76 5.78 10.86
N SER A 80 -10.89 4.76 10.02
CA SER A 80 -11.99 4.58 9.08
C SER A 80 -12.80 3.37 9.52
N CYS A 81 -13.94 3.60 10.17
CA CYS A 81 -14.98 2.67 10.69
C CYS A 81 -14.56 1.30 11.29
N LYS A 82 -13.67 0.52 10.68
CA LYS A 82 -13.10 -0.75 11.16
C LYS A 82 -11.59 -0.93 10.93
N LYS A 83 -10.89 0.01 10.28
CA LYS A 83 -9.44 -0.04 10.03
C LYS A 83 -8.76 1.32 10.21
N GLU A 84 -7.48 1.30 10.55
CA GLU A 84 -6.65 2.50 10.56
C GLU A 84 -6.14 2.76 9.14
N THR A 85 -6.38 3.94 8.58
CA THR A 85 -5.92 4.29 7.23
C THR A 85 -5.12 5.58 7.29
N THR A 86 -3.93 5.56 6.69
CA THR A 86 -3.12 6.77 6.53
C THR A 86 -3.73 7.64 5.42
N TRP A 87 -4.32 8.77 5.79
CA TRP A 87 -4.74 9.80 4.86
C TRP A 87 -3.56 10.71 4.51
N VAL A 88 -3.36 10.96 3.22
CA VAL A 88 -2.27 11.82 2.71
C VAL A 88 -2.89 12.99 1.93
N TYR A 89 -2.51 14.23 2.27
CA TYR A 89 -2.91 15.48 1.59
C TYR A 89 -1.73 16.45 1.48
#